data_AF-A0A377KG01-F1
#
_entry.id   AF-A0A377KG01-F1
#
_cell.length_a   1.000
_cell.length_b   1.000
_cell.length_c   1.000
_cell.angle_alpha   90.00
_cell.angle_beta   90.00
_cell.angle_gamma   90.00
#
_symmetry.space_group_name_H-M   'P 1'
#
loop_
_entity.id
_entity.type
_entity.pdbx_description
1 polymer ?
#
loop_
_entity_poly.entity_id
_entity_poly.type
_entity_poly.pdbx_seq_one_letter_code
_entity_poly.pdbx_strand_id
1 'polypeptide(L)'
;MNIDETLIEAAITDKTRVIVPVHYAGVACEMDTIMALAKKHNLFVVEDAAQGVMSTYKGRALGTIGHIGCFSFHETKNYTAGGEGGATLINDKALIERAEIIREKGTNRSQFFRGQVDKYTWRDIGSSYLMSDLQAAYLWAQLEAAERINQQRLALWQNYYDALAPLAEAGRIELPSIPDDCVQNAHMFYIKLRDIDDRSALISFLKEAEIMAVFHYIPLHASPAGERFGEFHGEDRYTTKESERLLRLPLFYNLSPVNQRTVIATLLNYFS
;
A
#
# COMPACT_ATOMS: atom_id res chain seq x y z
N MET A 1 2.11 -9.57 -6.95
CA MET A 1 2.89 -8.38 -6.54
C MET A 1 3.04 -8.28 -5.03
N ASN A 2 2.15 -8.88 -4.23
CA ASN A 2 2.33 -9.01 -2.78
C ASN A 2 3.40 -10.04 -2.43
N ILE A 3 3.85 -10.04 -1.17
CA ILE A 3 4.72 -11.08 -0.62
C ILE A 3 4.04 -12.45 -0.79
N ASP A 4 4.81 -13.46 -1.21
CA ASP A 4 4.34 -14.84 -1.34
C ASP A 4 4.31 -15.48 0.05
N GLU A 5 3.11 -15.72 0.56
CA GLU A 5 2.87 -16.29 1.88
C GLU A 5 3.48 -17.69 2.05
N THR A 6 3.66 -18.44 0.96
CA THR A 6 4.20 -19.80 0.98
C THR A 6 5.71 -19.82 1.20
N LEU A 7 6.40 -18.70 1.00
CA LEU A 7 7.85 -18.58 1.17
C LEU A 7 8.25 -17.99 2.53
N ILE A 8 7.31 -17.42 3.29
CA ILE A 8 7.59 -16.72 4.55
C ILE A 8 8.18 -17.67 5.58
N GLU A 9 7.61 -18.86 5.75
CA GLU A 9 8.01 -19.80 6.80
C GLU A 9 9.48 -20.20 6.68
N ALA A 10 9.98 -20.40 5.46
CA ALA A 10 11.37 -20.78 5.21
C ALA A 10 12.38 -19.69 5.61
N ALA A 11 11.97 -18.42 5.65
CA ALA A 11 12.81 -17.30 6.06
C ALA A 11 12.78 -17.04 7.59
N ILE A 12 11.99 -17.80 8.36
CA ILE A 12 11.89 -17.63 9.81
C ILE A 12 13.12 -18.25 10.49
N THR A 13 13.73 -17.48 11.39
CA THR A 13 14.84 -17.89 12.26
C THR A 13 14.49 -17.66 13.73
N ASP A 14 15.36 -18.10 14.63
CA ASP A 14 15.28 -17.81 16.07
C ASP A 14 15.35 -16.30 16.40
N LYS A 15 15.84 -15.49 15.47
CA LYS A 15 15.92 -14.02 15.57
C LYS A 15 14.71 -13.30 15.00
N THR A 16 13.85 -13.96 14.22
CA THR A 16 12.68 -13.32 13.61
C THR A 16 11.70 -12.85 14.69
N ARG A 17 11.16 -11.64 14.54
CA ARG A 17 10.21 -11.04 15.51
C ARG A 17 8.94 -10.51 14.88
N VAL A 18 9.00 -10.06 13.63
CA VAL A 18 7.92 -9.35 12.95
C VAL A 18 7.87 -9.78 11.49
N ILE A 19 6.65 -9.95 10.95
CA ILE A 19 6.38 -10.04 9.52
C ILE A 19 5.68 -8.74 9.09
N VAL A 20 6.11 -8.14 7.99
CA VAL A 20 5.55 -6.87 7.47
C VAL A 20 4.94 -7.08 6.08
N PRO A 21 3.69 -7.55 5.98
CA PRO A 21 3.02 -7.61 4.68
C PRO A 21 2.68 -6.20 4.16
N VAL A 22 2.94 -5.97 2.87
CA VAL A 22 2.58 -4.74 2.16
C VAL A 22 1.41 -5.04 1.23
N HIS A 23 0.29 -4.33 1.39
CA HIS A 23 -0.90 -4.49 0.55
C HIS A 23 -0.79 -3.70 -0.76
N TYR A 24 -0.06 -4.27 -1.72
CA TYR A 24 0.26 -3.60 -2.97
C TYR A 24 -0.99 -3.28 -3.79
N ALA A 25 -1.04 -2.06 -4.33
CA ALA A 25 -2.18 -1.51 -5.08
C ALA A 25 -3.51 -1.52 -4.32
N GLY A 26 -3.48 -1.63 -2.99
CA GLY A 26 -4.68 -1.79 -2.17
C GLY A 26 -5.31 -3.17 -2.25
N VAL A 27 -4.58 -4.17 -2.76
CA VAL A 27 -4.98 -5.59 -2.73
C VAL A 27 -4.32 -6.26 -1.54
N ALA A 28 -5.10 -6.98 -0.74
CA ALA A 28 -4.60 -7.63 0.46
C ALA A 28 -3.55 -8.71 0.13
N CYS A 29 -2.63 -8.93 1.07
CA CYS A 29 -1.86 -10.17 1.08
C CYS A 29 -2.76 -11.33 1.54
N GLU A 30 -2.28 -12.57 1.45
CA GLU A 30 -3.02 -13.69 2.03
C GLU A 30 -2.91 -13.67 3.58
N MET A 31 -3.77 -12.87 4.21
CA MET A 31 -3.64 -12.54 5.61
C MET A 31 -3.99 -13.69 6.56
N ASP A 32 -4.85 -14.64 6.19
CA ASP A 32 -5.14 -15.77 7.09
C ASP A 32 -3.91 -16.66 7.23
N THR A 33 -3.26 -16.97 6.11
CA THR A 33 -2.01 -17.76 6.09
C THR A 33 -0.89 -17.04 6.84
N ILE A 34 -0.69 -15.74 6.61
CA ILE A 34 0.34 -14.94 7.30
C ILE A 34 0.09 -14.90 8.81
N MET A 35 -1.15 -14.68 9.24
CA MET A 35 -1.50 -14.63 10.67
C MET A 35 -1.36 -16.00 11.34
N ALA A 36 -1.66 -17.10 10.64
CA ALA A 36 -1.45 -18.45 11.13
C ALA A 36 0.04 -18.75 11.37
N LEU A 37 0.92 -18.35 10.43
CA LEU A 37 2.37 -18.46 10.60
C LEU A 37 2.87 -17.61 11.77
N ALA A 38 2.43 -16.37 11.86
CA ALA A 38 2.82 -15.49 12.95
C ALA A 38 2.44 -16.07 14.32
N LYS A 39 1.22 -16.62 14.44
CA LYS A 39 0.78 -17.31 15.66
C LYS A 39 1.62 -18.54 15.97
N LYS A 40 1.91 -19.38 14.97
CA LYS A 40 2.74 -20.60 15.14
C LYS A 40 4.14 -20.28 15.67
N HIS A 41 4.72 -19.18 15.22
CA HIS A 41 6.10 -18.79 15.53
C HIS A 41 6.22 -17.68 16.59
N ASN A 42 5.11 -17.27 17.22
CA ASN A 42 5.06 -16.16 18.19
C ASN A 42 5.66 -14.85 17.65
N LEU A 43 5.30 -14.50 16.41
CA LEU A 43 5.74 -13.29 15.73
C LEU A 43 4.63 -12.24 15.73
N PHE A 44 5.03 -10.97 15.71
CA PHE A 44 4.10 -9.89 15.40
C PHE A 44 3.89 -9.77 13.89
N VAL A 45 2.78 -9.14 13.52
CA VAL A 45 2.46 -8.76 12.14
C VAL A 45 2.16 -7.28 12.14
N VAL A 46 2.89 -6.53 11.31
CA VAL A 46 2.66 -5.10 11.10
C VAL A 46 2.21 -4.91 9.65
N GLU A 47 0.95 -4.56 9.44
CA GLU A 47 0.43 -4.31 8.11
C GLU A 47 0.95 -2.96 7.60
N ASP A 48 1.71 -2.97 6.51
CA ASP A 48 1.86 -1.77 5.68
C ASP A 48 0.63 -1.66 4.77
N ALA A 49 -0.38 -0.99 5.29
CA ALA A 49 -1.62 -0.67 4.60
C ALA A 49 -1.60 0.75 4.03
N ALA A 50 -0.42 1.32 3.72
CA ALA A 50 -0.30 2.68 3.19
C ALA A 50 -1.16 2.92 1.95
N GLN A 51 -1.39 1.87 1.15
CA GLN A 51 -2.19 1.88 -0.07
C GLN A 51 -3.60 1.31 0.12
N GLY A 52 -3.96 0.87 1.33
CA GLY A 52 -5.12 -0.01 1.58
C GLY A 52 -6.30 0.64 2.30
N VAL A 53 -6.35 1.96 2.50
CA VAL A 53 -7.51 2.63 3.11
C VAL A 53 -8.75 2.36 2.25
N MET A 54 -9.85 1.89 2.85
CA MET A 54 -11.08 1.38 2.21
C MET A 54 -10.98 0.00 1.53
N SER A 55 -9.81 -0.63 1.49
CA SER A 55 -9.69 -2.02 1.03
C SER A 55 -10.10 -3.00 2.13
N THR A 56 -10.55 -4.19 1.74
CA THR A 56 -10.87 -5.26 2.70
C THR A 56 -10.32 -6.62 2.27
N TYR A 57 -10.12 -7.48 3.26
CA TYR A 57 -9.83 -8.90 3.11
C TYR A 57 -10.86 -9.68 3.92
N LYS A 58 -11.65 -10.54 3.26
CA LYS A 58 -12.78 -11.29 3.87
C LYS A 58 -13.69 -10.40 4.73
N GLY A 59 -13.99 -9.20 4.21
CA GLY A 59 -14.84 -8.20 4.88
C GLY A 59 -14.18 -7.42 6.03
N ARG A 60 -12.92 -7.69 6.37
CA ARG A 60 -12.16 -6.93 7.38
C ARG A 60 -11.34 -5.83 6.70
N ALA A 61 -11.37 -4.61 7.25
CA ALA A 61 -10.58 -3.50 6.73
C ALA A 61 -9.07 -3.79 6.82
N LEU A 62 -8.31 -3.50 5.77
CA LEU A 62 -6.84 -3.60 5.82
C LEU A 62 -6.28 -2.65 6.88
N GLY A 63 -5.19 -3.06 7.54
CA GLY A 63 -4.63 -2.38 8.70
C GLY A 63 -5.29 -2.74 10.03
N THR A 64 -6.37 -3.55 10.02
CA THR A 64 -7.07 -4.02 11.24
C THR A 64 -6.90 -5.53 11.51
N ILE A 65 -6.00 -6.19 10.77
CA ILE A 65 -5.86 -7.66 10.76
C ILE A 65 -4.67 -8.12 11.58
N GLY A 66 -3.49 -7.53 11.32
CA GLY A 66 -2.27 -7.73 12.07
C GLY A 66 -2.33 -7.08 13.46
N HIS A 67 -1.23 -7.14 14.20
CA HIS A 67 -1.15 -6.59 15.55
C HIS A 67 -1.12 -5.06 15.54
N ILE A 68 -0.48 -4.49 14.51
CA ILE A 68 -0.44 -3.05 14.21
C ILE A 68 -0.69 -2.88 12.71
N GLY A 69 -1.44 -1.85 12.33
CA GLY A 69 -1.55 -1.41 10.94
C GLY A 69 -1.07 0.02 10.73
N CYS A 70 -0.59 0.32 9.53
CA CYS A 70 -0.09 1.63 9.15
C CYS A 70 -0.82 2.16 7.91
N PHE A 71 -1.42 3.34 8.00
CA PHE A 71 -1.98 4.08 6.87
C PHE A 71 -1.10 5.26 6.48
N SER A 72 -1.16 5.64 5.20
CA SER A 72 -0.54 6.84 4.67
C SER A 72 -1.62 7.77 4.11
N PHE A 73 -1.47 9.06 4.42
CA PHE A 73 -2.28 10.15 3.90
C PHE A 73 -1.44 11.19 3.14
N HIS A 74 -0.37 10.70 2.50
CA HIS A 74 0.39 11.48 1.51
C HIS A 74 -0.52 11.82 0.31
N GLU A 75 -0.30 12.94 -0.38
CA GLU A 75 -1.13 13.42 -1.49
C GLU A 75 -1.31 12.43 -2.65
N THR A 76 -0.37 11.50 -2.81
CA THR A 76 -0.43 10.42 -3.81
C THR A 76 -1.26 9.21 -3.38
N LYS A 77 -1.81 9.21 -2.17
CA LYS A 77 -2.71 8.16 -1.67
C LYS A 77 -4.17 8.51 -1.98
N ASN A 78 -5.08 7.59 -1.67
CA ASN A 78 -6.50 7.76 -1.99
C ASN A 78 -7.13 8.92 -1.22
N TYR A 79 -6.64 9.15 -0.01
CA TYR A 79 -7.07 10.20 0.92
C TYR A 79 -5.82 10.91 1.42
N THR A 80 -5.88 12.24 1.57
CA THR A 80 -4.74 13.03 2.04
C THR A 80 -5.08 13.93 3.22
N ALA A 81 -4.13 14.11 4.12
CA ALA A 81 -4.20 15.02 5.24
C ALA A 81 -3.57 16.38 4.87
N GLY A 82 -3.95 16.95 3.72
CA GLY A 82 -3.42 18.23 3.24
C GLY A 82 -1.96 18.14 2.77
N GLY A 83 -1.57 17.05 2.11
CA GLY A 83 -0.23 16.83 1.57
C GLY A 83 0.46 15.64 2.21
N GLU A 84 0.55 15.62 3.54
CA GLU A 84 1.33 14.64 4.30
C GLU A 84 0.54 14.13 5.50
N GLY A 85 0.71 12.84 5.84
CA GLY A 85 0.13 12.28 7.05
C GLY A 85 0.16 10.75 7.10
N GLY A 86 -0.27 10.20 8.24
CA GLY A 86 -0.45 8.77 8.43
C GLY A 86 -1.23 8.47 9.70
N ALA A 87 -1.58 7.20 9.89
CA ALA A 87 -2.21 6.71 11.11
C ALA A 87 -1.63 5.34 11.48
N THR A 88 -1.45 5.13 12.78
CA THR A 88 -1.10 3.83 13.34
C THR A 88 -2.34 3.26 14.00
N LEU A 89 -2.77 2.08 13.57
CA LEU A 89 -3.90 1.34 14.10
C LEU A 89 -3.35 0.28 15.06
N ILE A 90 -3.75 0.35 16.33
CA ILE A 90 -3.33 -0.61 17.35
C ILE A 90 -4.44 -1.63 17.54
N ASN A 91 -4.24 -2.83 16.98
CA ASN A 91 -5.25 -3.89 16.98
C ASN A 91 -5.05 -4.85 18.15
N ASP A 92 -3.79 -5.08 18.56
CA ASP A 92 -3.48 -5.76 19.80
C ASP A 92 -3.63 -4.81 20.99
N LYS A 93 -4.64 -5.07 21.83
CA LYS A 93 -4.95 -4.27 23.02
C LYS A 93 -3.79 -4.17 24.00
N ALA A 94 -2.91 -5.17 24.05
CA ALA A 94 -1.73 -5.14 24.93
C ALA A 94 -0.71 -4.07 24.53
N LEU A 95 -0.76 -3.57 23.29
CA LEU A 95 0.19 -2.59 22.76
C LEU A 95 -0.28 -1.13 22.93
N ILE A 96 -1.53 -0.90 23.31
CA ILE A 96 -2.15 0.45 23.36
C ILE A 96 -1.37 1.39 24.29
N GLU A 97 -1.12 0.97 25.53
CA GLU A 97 -0.43 1.81 26.52
C GLU A 97 0.97 2.20 26.04
N ARG A 98 1.72 1.23 25.51
CA ARG A 98 3.06 1.48 24.97
C ARG A 98 3.01 2.43 23.77
N ALA A 99 2.04 2.26 22.87
CA ALA A 99 1.87 3.11 21.70
C ALA A 99 1.60 4.58 22.09
N GLU A 100 0.78 4.81 23.11
CA GLU A 100 0.51 6.15 23.63
C GLU A 100 1.78 6.79 24.22
N ILE A 101 2.55 6.04 25.01
CA ILE A 101 3.78 6.54 25.64
C ILE A 101 4.78 6.97 24.56
N ILE A 102 5.06 6.13 23.56
CA ILE A 102 6.05 6.45 22.52
C ILE A 102 5.61 7.62 21.63
N ARG A 103 4.30 7.76 21.37
CA ARG A 103 3.72 8.87 20.60
C ARG A 103 3.81 10.20 21.33
N GLU A 104 3.64 10.17 22.65
CA GLU A 104 3.68 11.34 23.53
C GLU A 104 5.07 11.56 24.13
N LYS A 105 6.12 11.48 23.30
CA LYS A 105 7.51 11.79 23.66
C LYS A 105 8.03 10.99 24.85
N GLY A 106 7.56 9.76 25.01
CA GLY A 106 7.98 8.86 26.09
C GLY A 106 7.28 9.09 27.41
N THR A 107 6.19 9.87 27.43
CA THR A 107 5.48 10.25 28.67
C THR A 107 4.15 9.51 28.81
N ASN A 108 3.71 9.27 30.05
CA ASN A 108 2.37 8.72 30.32
C ASN A 108 1.26 9.80 30.30
N ARG A 109 1.37 10.80 29.41
CA ARG A 109 0.48 11.97 29.36
C ARG A 109 -0.99 11.61 29.12
N SER A 110 -1.27 10.60 28.30
CA SER A 110 -2.65 10.12 28.07
C SER A 110 -3.29 9.56 29.34
N GLN A 111 -2.52 8.88 30.21
CA GLN A 111 -3.02 8.39 31.50
C GLN A 111 -3.39 9.56 32.43
N PHE A 112 -2.60 10.64 32.42
CA PHE A 112 -2.90 11.85 33.18
C PHE A 112 -4.21 12.50 32.73
N PHE A 113 -4.43 12.67 31.41
CA PHE A 113 -5.70 13.19 30.89
C PHE A 113 -6.91 12.28 31.21
N ARG A 114 -6.69 10.97 31.35
CA ARG A 114 -7.71 10.01 31.81
C ARG A 114 -7.92 9.99 33.33
N GLY A 115 -7.20 10.80 34.10
CA GLY A 115 -7.28 10.82 35.57
C GLY A 115 -6.72 9.57 36.25
N GLN A 116 -5.89 8.78 35.56
CA GLN A 116 -5.31 7.54 36.08
C GLN A 116 -4.05 7.79 36.93
N VAL A 117 -3.45 8.99 36.83
CA VAL A 117 -2.27 9.42 37.59
C VAL A 117 -2.37 10.91 37.93
N ASP A 118 -1.80 11.32 39.06
CA ASP A 118 -1.84 12.72 39.54
C ASP A 118 -0.99 13.69 38.70
N LYS A 119 0.10 13.19 38.10
CA LYS A 119 1.00 13.92 37.21
C LYS A 119 1.57 12.99 36.14
N TYR A 120 1.81 13.50 34.94
CA TYR A 120 2.57 12.76 33.92
C TYR A 120 4.08 12.92 34.18
N THR A 121 4.86 11.95 33.72
CA THR A 121 6.32 11.98 33.77
C THR A 121 6.91 11.25 32.56
N TRP A 122 8.21 11.48 32.31
CA TRP A 122 8.97 10.72 31.32
C TRP A 122 9.20 9.28 31.84
N ARG A 123 8.77 8.30 31.05
CA ARG A 123 8.77 6.87 31.43
C ARG A 123 9.68 6.02 30.57
N ASP A 124 9.81 6.35 29.28
CA ASP A 124 10.54 5.54 28.32
C ASP A 124 11.03 6.40 27.15
N ILE A 125 11.88 5.87 26.26
CA ILE A 125 12.18 6.54 24.99
C ILE A 125 10.91 6.73 24.16
N GLY A 126 10.82 7.86 23.47
CA GLY A 126 9.70 8.16 22.58
C GLY A 126 10.05 9.24 21.55
N SER A 127 9.06 9.60 20.75
CA SER A 127 9.17 10.62 19.69
C SER A 127 7.89 11.47 19.65
N SER A 128 7.77 12.35 18.66
CA SER A 128 6.59 13.19 18.46
C SER A 128 5.82 12.78 17.21
N TYR A 129 4.99 11.74 17.33
CA TYR A 129 4.15 11.23 16.23
C TYR A 129 2.76 11.88 16.23
N LEU A 130 2.72 13.20 16.08
CA LEU A 130 1.49 14.00 16.10
C LEU A 130 1.25 14.64 14.74
N MET A 131 0.04 14.47 14.20
CA MET A 131 -0.46 15.24 13.07
C MET A 131 -0.99 16.59 13.57
N SER A 132 -0.80 17.67 12.81
CA SER A 132 -1.42 18.95 13.15
C SER A 132 -2.94 18.91 12.96
N ASP A 133 -3.68 19.66 13.76
CA ASP A 133 -5.15 19.68 13.68
C ASP A 133 -5.65 20.28 12.35
N LEU A 134 -4.85 21.14 11.71
CA LEU A 134 -5.11 21.65 10.37
C LEU A 134 -5.11 20.52 9.31
N GLN A 135 -4.11 19.63 9.38
CA GLN A 135 -4.05 18.45 8.51
C GLN A 135 -5.18 17.47 8.83
N ALA A 136 -5.52 17.31 10.12
CA ALA A 136 -6.64 16.46 10.54
C ALA A 136 -7.99 16.98 10.03
N ALA A 137 -8.21 18.30 10.04
CA ALA A 137 -9.41 18.92 9.47
C ALA A 137 -9.51 18.71 7.95
N TYR A 138 -8.37 18.80 7.24
CA TYR A 138 -8.33 18.48 5.81
C TYR A 138 -8.66 17.00 5.56
N LEU A 139 -8.04 16.09 6.33
CA LEU A 139 -8.29 14.66 6.26
C LEU A 139 -9.76 14.33 6.55
N TRP A 140 -10.36 15.00 7.54
CA TRP A 140 -11.76 14.79 7.92
C TRP A 140 -12.71 14.99 6.73
N ALA A 141 -12.52 16.07 5.95
CA ALA A 141 -13.31 16.30 4.74
C ALA A 141 -13.13 15.20 3.68
N GLN A 142 -11.94 14.60 3.57
CA GLN A 142 -11.70 13.45 2.70
C GLN A 142 -12.42 12.19 3.20
N LEU A 143 -12.38 11.93 4.51
CA LEU A 143 -13.01 10.77 5.13
C LEU A 143 -14.54 10.84 5.11
N GLU A 144 -15.13 12.04 5.27
CA GLU A 144 -16.57 12.25 5.10
C GLU A 144 -17.04 11.91 3.67
N ALA A 145 -16.16 12.10 2.68
CA ALA A 145 -16.38 11.75 1.30
C ALA A 145 -15.81 10.37 0.90
N ALA A 146 -15.44 9.52 1.87
CA ALA A 146 -14.63 8.32 1.61
C ALA A 146 -15.23 7.40 0.57
N GLU A 147 -16.52 7.08 0.69
CA GLU A 147 -17.23 6.19 -0.22
C GLU A 147 -17.33 6.78 -1.63
N ARG A 148 -17.65 8.08 -1.74
CA ARG A 148 -17.71 8.78 -3.03
C ARG A 148 -16.36 8.74 -3.74
N ILE A 149 -15.27 8.98 -3.02
CA ILE A 149 -13.91 8.92 -3.57
C ILE A 149 -13.59 7.49 -4.02
N ASN A 150 -13.89 6.50 -3.18
CA ASN A 150 -13.62 5.08 -3.47
C ASN A 150 -14.37 4.62 -4.74
N GLN A 151 -15.68 4.87 -4.81
CA GLN A 151 -16.50 4.48 -5.96
C GLN A 151 -16.07 5.17 -7.25
N GLN A 152 -15.70 6.46 -7.20
CA GLN A 152 -15.17 7.17 -8.36
C GLN A 152 -13.88 6.53 -8.88
N ARG A 153 -12.95 6.16 -7.98
CA ARG A 153 -11.71 5.50 -8.38
C ARG A 153 -11.96 4.10 -8.93
N LEU A 154 -12.86 3.32 -8.31
CA LEU A 154 -13.24 1.99 -8.78
C LEU A 154 -13.86 2.03 -10.18
N ALA A 155 -14.75 3.00 -10.46
CA ALA A 155 -15.31 3.18 -11.80
C ALA A 155 -14.23 3.51 -12.84
N LEU A 156 -13.31 4.42 -12.51
CA LEU A 156 -12.17 4.72 -13.38
C LEU A 156 -11.29 3.49 -13.60
N TRP A 157 -11.02 2.72 -12.54
CA TRP A 157 -10.22 1.50 -12.62
C TRP A 157 -10.86 0.45 -13.53
N GLN A 158 -12.18 0.26 -13.42
CA GLN A 158 -12.92 -0.69 -14.25
C GLN A 158 -12.89 -0.31 -15.73
N ASN A 159 -13.01 0.98 -16.06
CA ASN A 159 -12.88 1.45 -17.45
C ASN A 159 -11.55 1.06 -18.10
N TYR A 160 -10.44 1.14 -17.35
CA TYR A 160 -9.15 0.67 -17.86
C TYR A 160 -9.13 -0.85 -18.03
N TYR A 161 -9.66 -1.59 -17.04
CA TYR A 161 -9.70 -3.04 -17.09
C TYR A 161 -10.46 -3.54 -18.34
N ASP A 162 -11.67 -3.05 -18.53
CA ASP A 162 -12.55 -3.44 -19.65
C ASP A 162 -11.92 -3.10 -21.01
N ALA A 163 -11.33 -1.89 -21.14
CA ALA A 163 -10.75 -1.44 -22.39
C ALA A 163 -9.45 -2.18 -22.76
N LEU A 164 -8.70 -2.66 -21.76
CA LEU A 164 -7.39 -3.30 -21.96
C LEU A 164 -7.46 -4.83 -21.88
N ALA A 165 -8.60 -5.41 -21.47
CA ALA A 165 -8.82 -6.86 -21.43
C ALA A 165 -8.50 -7.58 -22.74
N PRO A 166 -8.90 -7.08 -23.94
CA PRO A 166 -8.56 -7.75 -25.20
C PRO A 166 -7.05 -7.85 -25.46
N LEU A 167 -6.26 -6.87 -25.01
CA LEU A 167 -4.80 -6.93 -25.13
C LEU A 167 -4.19 -7.98 -24.20
N ALA A 168 -4.78 -8.16 -23.01
CA ALA A 168 -4.35 -9.17 -22.07
C ALA A 168 -4.71 -10.58 -22.55
N GLU A 169 -5.91 -10.77 -23.09
CA GLU A 169 -6.34 -12.02 -23.74
C GLU A 169 -5.44 -12.40 -24.92
N ALA A 170 -4.97 -11.40 -25.68
CA ALA A 170 -3.99 -11.58 -26.76
C ALA A 170 -2.54 -11.77 -26.27
N GLY A 171 -2.30 -11.81 -24.96
CA GLY A 171 -0.97 -12.00 -24.37
C GLY A 171 -0.01 -10.84 -24.60
N ARG A 172 -0.52 -9.63 -24.90
CA ARG A 172 0.31 -8.43 -25.14
C ARG A 172 0.74 -7.76 -23.85
N ILE A 173 -0.11 -7.79 -22.84
CA ILE A 173 0.10 -7.22 -21.51
C ILE A 173 -0.48 -8.16 -20.45
N GLU A 174 -0.15 -7.93 -19.19
CA GLU A 174 -0.81 -8.55 -18.03
C GLU A 174 -1.50 -7.46 -17.21
N LEU A 175 -2.77 -7.70 -16.84
CA LEU A 175 -3.58 -6.81 -16.01
C LEU A 175 -3.43 -7.15 -14.53
N PRO A 176 -3.81 -6.24 -13.61
CA PRO A 176 -3.80 -6.55 -12.19
C PRO A 176 -4.77 -7.70 -11.86
N SER A 177 -4.35 -8.61 -10.98
CA SER A 177 -5.22 -9.65 -10.44
C SER A 177 -5.75 -9.25 -9.06
N ILE A 178 -7.04 -9.47 -8.84
CA ILE A 178 -7.73 -9.26 -7.56
C ILE A 178 -8.27 -10.61 -7.10
N PRO A 179 -7.70 -11.23 -6.05
CA PRO A 179 -8.22 -12.49 -5.51
C PRO A 179 -9.65 -12.35 -4.95
N ASP A 180 -10.44 -13.41 -4.99
CA ASP A 180 -11.87 -13.40 -4.61
C ASP A 180 -12.13 -12.88 -3.18
N ASP A 181 -11.22 -13.18 -2.25
CA ASP A 181 -11.32 -12.76 -0.84
C ASP A 181 -10.93 -11.29 -0.62
N CYS A 182 -10.51 -10.57 -1.67
CA CYS A 182 -10.02 -9.20 -1.59
C CYS A 182 -10.99 -8.22 -2.23
N VAL A 183 -11.27 -7.12 -1.53
CA VAL A 183 -11.89 -5.93 -2.13
C VAL A 183 -10.84 -4.82 -2.19
N GLN A 184 -10.47 -4.44 -3.41
CA GLN A 184 -9.52 -3.35 -3.64
C GLN A 184 -10.17 -1.96 -3.50
N ASN A 185 -9.34 -0.93 -3.40
CA ASN A 185 -9.75 0.48 -3.33
C ASN A 185 -9.34 1.30 -4.57
N ALA A 186 -8.92 0.64 -5.66
CA ALA A 186 -8.40 1.29 -6.86
C ALA A 186 -7.29 2.32 -6.55
N HIS A 187 -6.34 1.97 -5.68
CA HIS A 187 -5.19 2.84 -5.39
C HIS A 187 -4.40 3.16 -6.66
N MET A 188 -4.15 2.15 -7.50
CA MET A 188 -3.54 2.32 -8.82
C MET A 188 -4.12 1.35 -9.84
N PHE A 189 -3.96 1.69 -11.12
CA PHE A 189 -4.10 0.74 -12.22
C PHE A 189 -2.70 0.52 -12.81
N TYR A 190 -2.20 -0.70 -12.75
CA TYR A 190 -0.92 -1.06 -13.36
C TYR A 190 -1.15 -2.04 -14.50
N ILE A 191 -0.25 -2.05 -15.46
CA ILE A 191 -0.11 -3.13 -16.44
C ILE A 191 1.31 -3.66 -16.36
N LYS A 192 1.52 -4.90 -16.78
CA LYS A 192 2.87 -5.42 -16.98
C LYS A 192 3.10 -5.71 -18.45
N LEU A 193 4.24 -5.24 -18.94
CA LEU A 193 4.70 -5.49 -20.30
C LEU A 193 5.64 -6.70 -20.32
N ARG A 194 6.37 -6.89 -21.42
CA ARG A 194 7.28 -8.02 -21.61
C ARG A 194 8.51 -7.92 -20.69
N ASP A 195 9.13 -6.76 -20.69
CA ASP A 195 10.41 -6.47 -20.03
C ASP A 195 10.60 -4.96 -19.81
N ILE A 196 11.80 -4.58 -19.37
CA ILE A 196 12.16 -3.19 -19.09
C ILE A 196 12.23 -2.30 -20.33
N ASP A 197 12.60 -2.86 -21.48
CA ASP A 197 12.77 -2.11 -22.72
C ASP A 197 11.39 -1.77 -23.29
N ASP A 198 10.47 -2.75 -23.32
CA ASP A 198 9.08 -2.53 -23.70
C ASP A 198 8.42 -1.49 -22.78
N ARG A 199 8.65 -1.59 -21.46
CA ARG A 199 8.15 -0.60 -20.48
C ARG A 199 8.68 0.80 -20.78
N SER A 200 9.97 0.93 -21.05
CA SER A 200 10.62 2.22 -21.29
C SER A 200 10.19 2.83 -22.63
N ALA A 201 9.98 2.01 -23.65
CA ALA A 201 9.43 2.43 -24.93
C ALA A 201 8.00 2.98 -24.76
N LEU A 202 7.13 2.27 -24.03
CA LEU A 202 5.77 2.73 -23.77
C LEU A 202 5.73 4.03 -22.95
N ILE A 203 6.59 4.16 -21.93
CA ILE A 203 6.70 5.43 -21.17
C ILE A 203 7.06 6.59 -22.09
N SER A 204 8.04 6.40 -22.98
CA SER A 204 8.46 7.43 -23.93
C SER A 204 7.34 7.80 -24.90
N PHE A 205 6.64 6.79 -25.44
CA PHE A 205 5.50 6.98 -26.34
C PHE A 205 4.35 7.76 -25.67
N LEU A 206 4.00 7.40 -24.43
CA LEU A 206 2.97 8.11 -23.67
C LEU A 206 3.40 9.54 -23.34
N LYS A 207 4.68 9.76 -23.04
CA LYS A 207 5.24 11.09 -22.77
C LYS A 207 5.17 12.00 -23.99
N GLU A 208 5.42 11.49 -25.19
CA GLU A 208 5.25 12.24 -26.45
C GLU A 208 3.80 12.67 -26.69
N ALA A 209 2.84 11.89 -26.19
CA ALA A 209 1.42 12.22 -26.18
C ALA A 209 0.99 13.03 -24.93
N GLU A 210 1.93 13.61 -24.19
CA GLU A 210 1.71 14.40 -22.97
C GLU A 210 1.00 13.64 -21.82
N ILE A 211 1.14 12.30 -21.81
CA ILE A 211 0.60 11.43 -20.78
C ILE A 211 1.73 10.96 -19.86
N MET A 212 1.64 11.32 -18.58
CA MET A 212 2.61 10.89 -17.58
C MET A 212 2.23 9.53 -16.97
N ALA A 213 2.82 8.46 -17.50
CA ALA A 213 2.82 7.14 -16.87
C ALA A 213 4.18 6.86 -16.21
N VAL A 214 4.19 6.12 -15.10
CA VAL A 214 5.39 5.93 -14.27
C VAL A 214 5.54 4.49 -13.83
N PHE A 215 6.77 3.99 -13.75
CA PHE A 215 7.05 2.74 -13.04
C PHE A 215 6.85 2.94 -11.53
N HIS A 216 7.07 1.88 -10.74
CA HIS A 216 6.91 1.94 -9.28
C HIS A 216 8.22 1.64 -8.54
N TYR A 217 8.29 0.54 -7.79
CA TYR A 217 9.42 0.25 -6.93
C TYR A 217 10.61 -0.35 -7.68
N ILE A 218 11.80 0.03 -7.25
CA ILE A 218 13.04 -0.74 -7.48
C ILE A 218 13.18 -1.67 -6.28
N PRO A 219 13.49 -2.98 -6.48
CA PRO A 219 13.67 -3.93 -5.39
C PRO A 219 14.70 -3.44 -4.35
N LEU A 220 14.27 -3.35 -3.08
CA LEU A 220 15.13 -2.79 -2.04
C LEU A 220 16.37 -3.63 -1.75
N HIS A 221 16.29 -4.96 -1.91
CA HIS A 221 17.39 -5.88 -1.57
C HIS A 221 18.64 -5.66 -2.43
N ALA A 222 18.48 -5.14 -3.65
CA ALA A 222 19.57 -4.82 -4.58
C ALA A 222 20.05 -3.36 -4.47
N SER A 223 19.46 -2.56 -3.57
CA SER A 223 19.92 -1.20 -3.31
C SER A 223 21.14 -1.19 -2.37
N PRO A 224 22.00 -0.16 -2.41
CA PRO A 224 23.17 -0.10 -1.53
C PRO A 224 22.84 -0.17 -0.04
N ALA A 225 21.68 0.36 0.37
CA ALA A 225 21.21 0.24 1.75
C ALA A 225 20.65 -1.15 2.05
N GLY A 226 19.95 -1.78 1.09
CA GLY A 226 19.44 -3.14 1.21
C GLY A 226 20.54 -4.17 1.41
N GLU A 227 21.59 -4.14 0.60
CA GLU A 227 22.76 -5.02 0.72
C GLU A 227 23.46 -4.88 2.08
N ARG A 228 23.41 -3.69 2.68
CA ARG A 228 24.04 -3.41 3.97
C ARG A 228 23.17 -3.82 5.16
N PHE A 229 21.87 -3.61 5.08
CA PHE A 229 20.95 -3.71 6.23
C PHE A 229 20.05 -4.95 6.21
N GLY A 230 19.99 -5.67 5.09
CA GLY A 230 19.15 -6.83 4.93
C GLY A 230 19.79 -7.90 4.07
N GLU A 231 19.04 -8.99 3.90
CA GLU A 231 19.38 -10.11 3.04
C GLU A 231 18.11 -10.54 2.29
N PHE A 232 18.27 -11.06 1.07
CA PHE A 232 17.18 -11.70 0.32
C PHE A 232 17.27 -13.21 0.51
N HIS A 233 16.28 -13.79 1.18
CA HIS A 233 16.24 -15.23 1.42
C HIS A 233 15.54 -15.96 0.27
N GLY A 234 16.23 -16.93 -0.34
CA GLY A 234 15.72 -17.71 -1.47
C GLY A 234 16.12 -17.15 -2.84
N GLU A 235 15.44 -17.61 -3.88
CA GLU A 235 15.70 -17.19 -5.27
C GLU A 235 14.81 -15.98 -5.64
N ASP A 236 15.41 -14.92 -6.20
CA ASP A 236 14.64 -13.81 -6.78
C ASP A 236 14.08 -14.21 -8.15
N ARG A 237 12.98 -14.95 -8.12
CA ARG A 237 12.27 -15.40 -9.33
C ARG A 237 11.38 -14.33 -9.94
N TYR A 238 10.82 -13.45 -9.10
CA TYR A 238 9.76 -12.52 -9.49
C TYR A 238 10.02 -11.07 -9.08
N THR A 239 10.69 -10.79 -7.96
CA THR A 239 10.77 -9.43 -7.44
C THR A 239 11.43 -8.49 -8.43
N THR A 240 12.62 -8.83 -8.95
CA THR A 240 13.30 -8.00 -9.96
C THR A 240 12.54 -8.01 -11.29
N LYS A 241 12.33 -9.20 -11.87
CA LYS A 241 11.69 -9.36 -13.19
C LYS A 241 10.34 -8.65 -13.30
N GLU A 242 9.48 -8.80 -12.30
CA GLU A 242 8.13 -8.22 -12.32
C GLU A 242 8.15 -6.71 -12.08
N SER A 243 9.10 -6.20 -11.29
CA SER A 243 9.27 -4.76 -11.05
C SER A 243 9.73 -4.02 -12.32
N GLU A 244 10.57 -4.66 -13.13
CA GLU A 244 11.16 -4.09 -14.34
C GLU A 244 10.15 -3.88 -15.47
N ARG A 245 9.08 -4.66 -15.48
CA ARG A 245 8.07 -4.63 -16.56
C ARG A 245 6.74 -3.99 -16.16
N LEU A 246 6.58 -3.56 -14.90
CA LEU A 246 5.35 -2.93 -14.40
C LEU A 246 5.30 -1.42 -14.71
N LEU A 247 4.17 -0.96 -15.26
CA LEU A 247 3.86 0.44 -15.53
C LEU A 247 2.54 0.84 -14.86
N ARG A 248 2.50 2.00 -14.20
CA ARG A 248 1.27 2.57 -13.63
C ARG A 248 0.69 3.64 -14.56
N LEU A 249 -0.62 3.57 -14.74
CA LEU A 249 -1.38 4.53 -15.54
C LEU A 249 -1.94 5.66 -14.67
N PRO A 250 -2.23 6.85 -15.24
CA PRO A 250 -2.92 7.92 -14.53
C PRO A 250 -4.23 7.44 -13.91
N LEU A 251 -4.31 7.48 -12.58
CA LEU A 251 -5.52 7.15 -11.81
C LEU A 251 -5.60 8.02 -10.56
N PHE A 252 -6.53 8.95 -10.54
CA PHE A 252 -6.79 9.83 -9.40
C PHE A 252 -8.26 10.27 -9.38
N TYR A 253 -8.76 10.71 -8.22
CA TYR A 253 -10.18 11.02 -7.99
C TYR A 253 -10.78 11.96 -9.04
N ASN A 254 -10.05 13.02 -9.42
CA ASN A 254 -10.51 14.03 -10.37
C ASN A 254 -10.13 13.73 -11.84
N LEU A 255 -9.68 12.52 -12.18
CA LEU A 255 -9.36 12.17 -13.56
C LEU A 255 -10.63 12.26 -14.41
N SER A 256 -10.63 13.13 -15.41
CA SER A 256 -11.81 13.34 -16.25
C SER A 256 -12.04 12.15 -17.19
N PRO A 257 -13.30 11.82 -17.54
CA PRO A 257 -13.59 10.76 -18.51
C PRO A 257 -12.95 10.99 -19.89
N VAL A 258 -12.78 12.26 -20.29
CA VAL A 258 -12.11 12.62 -21.55
C VAL A 258 -10.62 12.27 -21.47
N ASN A 259 -9.93 12.70 -20.42
CA ASN A 259 -8.51 12.42 -20.25
C ASN A 259 -8.25 10.91 -20.12
N GLN A 260 -9.09 10.18 -19.38
CA GLN A 260 -8.98 8.73 -19.29
C GLN A 260 -9.12 8.06 -20.67
N ARG A 261 -10.09 8.51 -21.48
CA ARG A 261 -10.28 7.99 -22.84
C ARG A 261 -9.09 8.28 -23.73
N THR A 262 -8.47 9.46 -23.60
CA THR A 262 -7.22 9.79 -24.30
C THR A 262 -6.12 8.81 -23.92
N VAL A 263 -5.92 8.52 -22.63
CA VAL A 263 -4.92 7.53 -22.18
C VAL A 263 -5.20 6.16 -22.79
N ILE A 264 -6.46 5.68 -22.73
CA ILE A 264 -6.86 4.39 -23.29
C ILE A 264 -6.61 4.35 -24.80
N ALA A 265 -7.04 5.37 -25.55
CA ALA A 265 -6.87 5.42 -27.00
C ALA A 265 -5.37 5.42 -27.40
N THR A 266 -4.54 6.18 -26.68
CA THR A 266 -3.09 6.20 -26.92
C THR A 266 -2.46 4.84 -26.62
N LEU A 267 -2.87 4.16 -25.55
CA LEU A 267 -2.41 2.79 -25.26
C LEU A 267 -2.79 1.82 -26.37
N LEU A 268 -4.05 1.82 -26.80
CA LEU A 268 -4.52 0.94 -27.88
C LEU A 268 -3.76 1.20 -29.19
N ASN A 269 -3.46 2.46 -29.51
CA ASN A 269 -2.67 2.83 -30.68
C ASN A 269 -1.18 2.41 -30.58
N TYR A 270 -0.62 2.29 -29.38
CA TYR A 270 0.73 1.72 -29.21
C TYR A 270 0.76 0.21 -29.50
N PHE A 271 -0.33 -0.50 -29.16
CA PHE A 271 -0.40 -1.95 -29.29
C PHE A 271 -1.05 -2.47 -30.58
N SER A 272 -1.64 -1.58 -31.39
CA SER A 272 -2.17 -1.89 -32.73
C SER A 272 -1.07 -2.17 -33.74
#